data_AF-A0A6N7KYJ6-F1
#
_entry.id   AF-A0A6N7KYJ6-F1
#
_cell.length_a   1.000
_cell.length_b   1.000
_cell.length_c   1.000
_cell.angle_alpha   90.00
_cell.angle_beta   90.00
_cell.angle_gamma   90.00
#
_symmetry.space_group_name_H-M   'P 1'
#
loop_
_entity.id
_entity.type
_entity.pdbx_description
1 polymer ?
#
loop_
_entity_poly.entity_id
_entity_poly.type
_entity_poly.pdbx_seq_one_letter_code
_entity_poly.pdbx_strand_id
1 'polypeptide(L)'
;MNPTPSTGTTAVECGRPFRPPASGALGLTGSFPSTAEAGARVVAGTVEATSRVALRGVVTPAAEVFLVRQGRVVTVPVPQDSLGVRWDLSPGQTERLPGEAALTSCDPGGGPVPPGSYELYARVVVRPDDGPAVESFGGPWPLEVR
;
A
#
# COMPACT_ATOMS: atom_id res chain seq x y z
N MET A 1 0.30 -30.50 12.86
CA MET A 1 -0.84 -29.60 12.55
C MET A 1 -0.31 -28.51 11.66
N ASN A 2 -0.62 -28.54 10.37
CA ASN A 2 -0.23 -27.47 9.43
C ASN A 2 -1.18 -26.29 9.65
N PRO A 3 -0.70 -25.04 9.79
CA PRO A 3 -1.58 -23.89 9.79
C PRO A 3 -2.19 -23.71 8.39
N THR A 4 -3.51 -23.67 8.32
CA THR A 4 -4.27 -23.31 7.13
C THR A 4 -3.85 -21.90 6.69
N PRO A 5 -3.55 -21.64 5.41
CA PRO A 5 -3.29 -20.29 4.95
C PRO A 5 -4.57 -19.46 5.12
N SER A 6 -4.52 -18.44 5.96
CA SER A 6 -5.63 -17.50 6.15
C SER A 6 -5.93 -16.79 4.83
N THR A 7 -7.10 -17.06 4.27
CA THR A 7 -7.72 -16.38 3.13
C THR A 7 -8.22 -14.97 3.51
N GLY A 8 -7.44 -14.23 4.30
CA GLY A 8 -7.77 -12.90 4.77
C GLY A 8 -6.85 -11.86 4.13
N THR A 9 -7.44 -10.83 3.52
CA THR A 9 -6.80 -9.54 3.26
C THR A 9 -6.09 -9.08 4.54
N THR A 10 -4.80 -8.75 4.47
CA THR A 10 -4.02 -8.29 5.62
C THR A 10 -4.64 -6.99 6.11
N ALA A 11 -5.17 -6.97 7.33
CA ALA A 11 -5.77 -5.77 7.88
C ALA A 11 -4.69 -4.72 8.20
N VAL A 12 -4.76 -3.56 7.55
CA VAL A 12 -3.95 -2.38 7.87
C VAL A 12 -4.74 -1.56 8.89
N GLU A 13 -4.46 -1.78 10.16
CA GLU A 13 -5.22 -1.23 11.28
C GLU A 13 -4.41 -0.21 12.08
N CYS A 14 -5.08 0.86 12.52
CA CYS A 14 -4.42 1.93 13.26
C CYS A 14 -3.72 1.45 14.53
N GLY A 15 -2.49 1.94 14.77
CA GLY A 15 -1.69 1.65 15.95
C GLY A 15 -1.18 0.21 16.06
N ARG A 16 -1.61 -0.69 15.17
CA ARG A 16 -1.18 -2.09 15.18
C ARG A 16 0.24 -2.20 14.61
N PRO A 17 1.03 -3.16 15.12
CA PRO A 17 2.32 -3.46 14.53
C PRO A 17 2.16 -3.85 13.07
N PHE A 18 2.99 -3.31 12.19
CA PHE A 18 3.05 -3.71 10.79
C PHE A 18 4.40 -4.32 10.48
N ARG A 19 4.36 -5.49 9.86
CA ARG A 19 5.50 -6.10 9.17
C ARG A 19 5.01 -6.49 7.79
N PRO A 20 5.66 -6.04 6.71
CA PRO A 20 5.25 -6.42 5.38
C PRO A 20 5.26 -7.96 5.26
N PRO A 21 4.15 -8.58 4.83
CA PRO A 21 4.12 -9.99 4.50
C PRO A 21 5.19 -10.35 3.46
N ALA A 22 5.49 -11.64 3.32
CA ALA A 22 6.36 -12.10 2.24
C ALA A 22 5.86 -11.60 0.88
N SER A 23 6.80 -11.24 0.01
CA SER A 23 6.54 -10.63 -1.29
C SER A 23 5.48 -11.42 -2.10
N GLY A 24 4.39 -10.77 -2.49
CA GLY A 24 3.30 -11.37 -3.27
C GLY A 24 3.64 -11.60 -4.75
N ALA A 25 2.61 -11.79 -5.58
CA ALA A 25 2.75 -12.01 -7.03
C ALA A 25 3.37 -10.82 -7.78
N LEU A 26 3.28 -9.62 -7.21
CA LEU A 26 3.88 -8.38 -7.72
C LEU A 26 5.06 -7.94 -6.85
N GLY A 27 6.13 -7.47 -7.50
CA GLY A 27 7.14 -6.62 -6.88
C GLY A 27 6.73 -5.16 -6.99
N LEU A 28 6.75 -4.42 -5.87
CA LEU A 28 6.30 -3.03 -5.82
C LEU A 28 7.48 -2.10 -5.50
N THR A 29 7.68 -1.08 -6.33
CA THR A 29 8.61 0.03 -6.10
C THR A 29 7.85 1.35 -6.10
N GLY A 30 8.25 2.28 -5.24
CA GLY A 30 7.52 3.52 -5.00
C GLY A 30 8.40 4.72 -5.33
N SER A 31 7.82 5.68 -6.03
CA SER A 31 8.40 7.00 -6.26
C SER A 31 7.50 8.03 -5.57
N PHE A 32 7.90 8.39 -4.35
CA PHE A 32 7.26 9.40 -3.52
C PHE A 32 8.28 10.48 -3.15
N PRO A 33 7.84 11.72 -2.88
CA PRO A 33 8.69 12.69 -2.21
C PRO A 33 9.24 12.11 -0.91
N SER A 34 10.53 12.31 -0.67
CA SER A 34 11.17 11.93 0.61
C SER A 34 10.85 12.90 1.74
N THR A 35 10.20 14.04 1.44
CA THR A 35 9.79 15.03 2.43
C THR A 35 8.37 15.51 2.17
N ALA A 36 7.60 15.75 3.24
CA ALA A 36 6.30 16.42 3.20
C ALA A 36 6.25 17.56 4.22
N GLU A 37 5.44 18.58 3.93
CA GLU A 37 5.24 19.72 4.84
C GLU A 37 4.36 19.30 6.04
N ALA A 38 4.72 19.79 7.23
CA ALA A 38 3.89 19.66 8.41
C ALA A 38 2.52 20.32 8.17
N GLY A 39 1.43 19.57 8.42
CA GLY A 39 0.07 20.04 8.18
C GLY A 39 -0.45 19.83 6.76
N ALA A 40 0.39 19.33 5.84
CA ALA A 40 -0.10 18.82 4.55
C ALA A 40 -1.12 17.69 4.79
N ARG A 41 -2.07 17.54 3.86
CA ARG A 41 -3.17 16.56 4.01
C ARG A 41 -2.82 15.21 3.41
N VAL A 42 -2.03 15.21 2.34
CA VAL A 42 -1.65 14.03 1.56
C VAL A 42 -0.23 14.15 1.05
N VAL A 43 0.40 13.00 0.82
CA VAL A 43 1.59 12.88 -0.03
C VAL A 43 1.24 11.94 -1.20
N ALA A 44 1.42 12.44 -2.41
CA ALA A 44 1.14 11.71 -3.64
C ALA A 44 2.43 11.19 -4.27
N GLY A 45 2.33 10.05 -4.95
CA GLY A 45 3.43 9.45 -5.69
C GLY A 45 2.94 8.40 -6.67
N THR A 46 3.89 7.63 -7.20
CA THR A 46 3.61 6.53 -8.14
C THR A 46 4.14 5.24 -7.57
N VAL A 47 3.35 4.17 -7.69
CA VAL A 47 3.77 2.80 -7.41
C VAL A 47 3.91 2.06 -8.73
N GLU A 48 5.09 1.53 -8.99
CA GLU A 48 5.34 0.62 -10.10
C GLU A 48 5.13 -0.82 -9.61
N ALA A 49 4.26 -1.54 -10.29
CA ALA A 49 3.91 -2.93 -9.99
C ALA A 49 4.44 -3.83 -11.09
N THR A 50 5.51 -4.58 -10.79
CA THR A 50 6.11 -5.53 -11.72
C THR A 50 5.62 -6.94 -11.41
N SER A 51 4.99 -7.58 -12.38
CA SER A 51 4.48 -8.93 -12.21
C SER A 51 5.61 -9.95 -12.20
N ARG A 52 5.62 -10.86 -11.23
CA ARG A 52 6.58 -11.98 -11.17
C ARG A 52 6.08 -13.23 -11.90
N VAL A 53 4.77 -13.28 -12.15
CA VAL A 53 4.05 -14.40 -12.80
C VAL A 53 3.11 -13.84 -13.86
N ALA A 54 2.53 -14.70 -14.69
CA ALA A 54 1.41 -14.28 -15.52
C ALA A 54 0.21 -13.98 -14.61
N LEU A 55 -0.40 -12.82 -14.75
CA LEU A 55 -1.46 -12.35 -13.87
C LEU A 55 -2.58 -11.70 -14.69
N ARG A 56 -3.77 -12.28 -14.63
CA ARG A 56 -4.98 -11.69 -15.19
C ARG A 56 -6.03 -11.53 -14.10
N GLY A 57 -6.60 -10.35 -14.00
CA GLY A 57 -7.59 -10.05 -12.97
C GLY A 57 -8.00 -8.60 -12.92
N VAL A 58 -8.66 -8.22 -11.83
CA VAL A 58 -9.10 -6.85 -11.57
C VAL A 58 -8.30 -6.28 -10.39
N VAL A 59 -7.82 -5.06 -10.55
CA VAL A 59 -7.10 -4.29 -9.53
C VAL A 59 -7.85 -2.98 -9.25
N THR A 60 -7.63 -2.35 -8.11
CA THR A 60 -8.02 -0.95 -7.93
C THR A 60 -7.14 -0.03 -8.79
N PRO A 61 -7.67 1.10 -9.28
CA PRO A 61 -6.90 1.99 -10.17
C PRO A 61 -5.78 2.78 -9.48
N ALA A 62 -5.66 2.67 -8.15
CA ALA A 62 -4.62 3.32 -7.37
C ALA A 62 -4.12 2.36 -6.29
N ALA A 63 -2.84 2.49 -5.92
CA ALA A 63 -2.27 1.74 -4.82
C ALA A 63 -2.77 2.31 -3.48
N GLU A 64 -3.00 1.44 -2.51
CA GLU A 64 -3.33 1.83 -1.15
C GLU A 64 -2.05 2.16 -0.40
N VAL A 65 -1.84 3.42 -0.03
CA VAL A 65 -0.60 3.87 0.61
C VAL A 65 -0.89 4.30 2.05
N PHE A 66 -0.01 3.91 2.97
CA PHE A 66 -0.15 4.20 4.39
C PHE A 66 1.20 4.44 5.05
N LEU A 67 1.18 5.10 6.20
CA LEU A 67 2.36 5.41 6.99
C LEU A 67 2.52 4.47 8.17
N VAL A 68 3.78 4.13 8.43
CA VAL A 68 4.23 3.40 9.60
C VAL A 68 5.27 4.26 10.33
N ARG A 69 5.16 4.34 11.65
CA ARG A 69 6.17 4.95 12.52
C ARG A 69 6.55 3.97 13.60
N GLN A 70 7.85 3.74 13.77
CA GLN A 70 8.38 2.79 14.77
C GLN A 70 7.71 1.40 14.69
N GLY A 71 7.48 0.92 13.45
CA GLY A 71 6.86 -0.39 13.18
C GLY A 71 5.36 -0.48 13.47
N ARG A 72 4.66 0.65 13.67
CA ARG A 72 3.20 0.71 13.86
C ARG A 72 2.52 1.56 12.80
N VAL A 73 1.36 1.13 12.33
CA VAL A 73 0.52 1.90 11.40
C VAL A 73 0.06 3.19 12.09
N VAL A 74 0.29 4.33 11.46
CA VAL A 74 -0.12 5.65 11.97
C VAL A 74 -1.11 6.37 11.05
N THR A 75 -1.25 5.93 9.80
CA THR A 75 -2.33 6.32 8.90
C THR A 75 -2.89 5.08 8.22
N VAL A 76 -4.15 5.12 7.81
CA VAL A 76 -4.77 4.03 7.03
C VAL A 76 -4.96 4.49 5.58
N PRO A 77 -4.99 3.56 4.61
CA PRO A 77 -5.24 3.92 3.21
C PRO A 77 -6.53 4.72 3.04
N VAL A 78 -6.50 5.70 2.14
CA VAL A 78 -7.70 6.45 1.76
C VAL A 78 -8.67 5.51 1.05
N PRO A 79 -9.97 5.50 1.41
CA PRO A 79 -10.98 4.71 0.69
C PRO A 79 -10.99 5.07 -0.81
N GLN A 80 -11.07 4.03 -1.65
CA GLN A 80 -11.09 4.19 -3.09
C GLN A 80 -12.49 3.89 -3.63
N ASP A 81 -13.23 4.94 -3.98
CA ASP A 81 -14.55 4.83 -4.61
C ASP A 81 -14.42 4.75 -6.15
N SER A 82 -13.71 3.73 -6.62
CA SER A 82 -13.40 3.58 -8.04
C SER A 82 -13.75 2.20 -8.57
N LEU A 83 -14.19 2.14 -9.82
CA LEU A 83 -14.36 0.89 -10.54
C LEU A 83 -12.99 0.25 -10.78
N GLY A 84 -12.86 -1.04 -10.51
CA GLY A 84 -11.63 -1.79 -10.74
C GLY A 84 -11.24 -1.81 -12.22
N VAL A 85 -9.93 -1.85 -12.48
CA VAL A 85 -9.34 -1.91 -13.82
C VAL A 85 -8.87 -3.33 -14.08
N ARG A 86 -9.08 -3.79 -15.32
CA ARG A 86 -8.59 -5.11 -15.73
C ARG A 86 -7.11 -5.05 -16.05
N TRP A 87 -6.37 -5.99 -15.49
CA TRP A 87 -4.96 -6.24 -15.78
C TRP A 87 -4.80 -7.57 -16.49
N ASP A 88 -3.89 -7.59 -17.45
CA ASP A 88 -3.42 -8.78 -18.15
C ASP A 88 -1.90 -8.65 -18.32
N LEU A 89 -1.17 -9.09 -17.30
CA LEU A 89 0.26 -8.86 -17.16
C LEU A 89 1.05 -10.14 -17.44
N SER A 90 2.02 -10.03 -18.32
CA SER A 90 3.05 -11.05 -18.50
C SER A 90 4.10 -10.99 -17.37
N PRO A 91 4.81 -12.09 -17.06
CA PRO A 91 5.95 -12.03 -16.15
C PRO A 91 6.97 -10.97 -16.59
N GLY A 92 7.40 -10.13 -15.67
CA GLY A 92 8.31 -9.00 -15.90
C GLY A 92 7.63 -7.73 -16.42
N GLN A 93 6.34 -7.76 -16.79
CA GLN A 93 5.61 -6.56 -17.18
C GLN A 93 5.35 -5.67 -15.96
N THR A 94 5.49 -4.37 -16.16
CA THR A 94 5.28 -3.35 -15.14
C THR A 94 4.10 -2.47 -15.49
N GLU A 95 3.22 -2.25 -14.51
CA GLU A 95 2.15 -1.24 -14.56
C GLU A 95 2.42 -0.13 -13.55
N ARG A 96 1.88 1.05 -13.81
CA ARG A 96 2.00 2.20 -12.93
C ARG A 96 0.64 2.56 -12.32
N LEU A 97 0.62 2.66 -11.00
CA LEU A 97 -0.54 3.09 -10.25
C LEU A 97 -0.21 4.41 -9.53
N PRO A 98 -1.10 5.42 -9.56
CA PRO A 98 -1.01 6.50 -8.60
C PRO A 98 -1.18 5.96 -7.18
N GLY A 99 -0.56 6.62 -6.20
CA GLY A 99 -0.71 6.29 -4.79
C GLY A 99 -0.73 7.55 -3.94
N GLU A 100 -1.63 7.59 -2.97
CA GLU A 100 -1.77 8.71 -2.04
C GLU A 100 -1.77 8.19 -0.60
N ALA A 101 -0.89 8.74 0.23
CA ALA A 101 -0.91 8.49 1.66
C ALA A 101 -1.54 9.69 2.37
N ALA A 102 -2.54 9.43 3.20
CA ALA A 102 -3.05 10.44 4.10
C ALA A 102 -1.95 10.84 5.11
N LEU A 103 -1.85 12.13 5.41
CA LEU A 103 -1.00 12.70 6.46
C LEU A 103 -1.84 13.11 7.68
N THR A 104 -2.95 12.40 7.90
CA THR A 104 -3.82 12.54 9.06
C THR A 104 -3.73 11.26 9.87
N SER A 105 -3.48 11.38 11.18
CA SER A 105 -3.42 10.22 12.08
C SER A 105 -4.73 9.44 12.03
N CYS A 106 -4.64 8.12 12.07
CA CYS A 106 -5.80 7.24 12.17
C CYS A 106 -6.32 7.08 13.61
N ASP A 107 -5.69 7.70 14.60
CA ASP A 107 -6.14 7.66 16.00
C ASP A 107 -7.55 8.28 16.15
N PRO A 108 -8.35 7.89 17.17
CA PRO A 108 -9.62 8.55 17.46
C PRO A 108 -9.43 10.06 17.68
N GLY A 109 -10.11 10.89 16.87
CA GLY A 109 -9.92 12.34 16.87
C GLY A 109 -8.67 12.81 16.12
N GLY A 110 -8.08 11.95 15.28
CA GLY A 110 -6.82 12.16 14.59
C GLY A 110 -6.71 13.49 13.84
N GLY A 111 -5.71 14.27 14.21
CA GLY A 111 -5.26 15.46 13.50
C GLY A 111 -4.14 15.14 12.49
N PRO A 112 -3.46 16.16 11.96
CA PRO A 112 -2.28 15.97 11.14
C PRO A 112 -1.24 15.09 11.85
N VAL A 113 -0.53 14.24 11.11
CA VAL A 113 0.60 13.50 11.68
C VAL A 113 1.67 14.51 12.16
N PRO A 114 2.27 14.28 13.34
CA PRO A 114 3.30 15.19 13.85
C PRO A 114 4.56 15.14 12.98
N PRO A 115 5.40 16.18 12.99
CA PRO A 115 6.71 16.14 12.33
C PRO A 115 7.58 14.95 12.79
N GLY A 116 8.45 14.50 11.89
CA GLY A 116 9.41 13.42 12.11
C GLY A 116 9.46 12.41 10.97
N SER A 117 10.19 11.32 11.21
CA SER A 117 10.43 10.27 10.23
C SER A 117 9.36 9.19 10.22
N TYR A 118 8.95 8.81 9.03
CA TYR A 118 7.94 7.80 8.73
C TYR A 118 8.45 6.86 7.63
N GLU A 119 7.85 5.68 7.59
CA GLU A 119 7.99 4.72 6.51
C GLU A 119 6.68 4.66 5.71
N LEU A 120 6.76 4.93 4.42
CA LEU A 120 5.68 4.71 3.46
C LEU A 120 5.67 3.25 3.02
N TYR A 121 4.48 2.65 3.06
CA TYR A 121 4.21 1.35 2.47
C TYR A 121 3.04 1.46 1.50
N ALA A 122 3.09 0.65 0.44
CA ALA A 122 1.97 0.51 -0.49
C ALA A 122 1.48 -0.93 -0.51
N ARG A 123 0.16 -1.09 -0.65
CA ARG A 123 -0.51 -2.34 -0.93
C ARG A 123 -1.20 -2.25 -2.28
N VAL A 124 -1.05 -3.31 -3.08
CA VAL A 124 -1.85 -3.54 -4.27
C VAL A 124 -2.57 -4.87 -4.08
N VAL A 125 -3.90 -4.84 -4.22
CA VAL A 125 -4.75 -6.02 -4.14
C VAL A 125 -5.24 -6.34 -5.54
N VAL A 126 -4.83 -7.49 -6.06
CA VAL A 126 -5.36 -8.01 -7.33
C VAL A 126 -6.34 -9.11 -7.00
N ARG A 127 -7.50 -9.09 -7.66
CA ARG A 127 -8.43 -10.21 -7.68
C ARG A 127 -8.23 -10.94 -9.01
N PRO A 128 -7.46 -12.05 -9.04
CA PRO A 128 -7.28 -12.83 -10.25
C PRO A 128 -8.63 -13.34 -10.76
N ASP A 129 -8.75 -13.54 -12.08
CA ASP A 129 -9.95 -14.14 -12.67
C ASP A 129 -10.21 -15.55 -12.09
N ASP A 130 -9.14 -16.28 -11.81
CA ASP A 130 -9.17 -17.67 -11.36
C ASP A 130 -8.56 -17.83 -9.95
N GLY A 131 -9.19 -17.24 -8.92
CA GLY A 131 -8.77 -17.51 -7.55
C GLY A 131 -9.13 -16.45 -6.50
N PRO A 132 -8.61 -16.63 -5.28
CA PRO A 132 -8.75 -15.63 -4.23
C PRO A 132 -7.93 -14.37 -4.54
N ALA A 133 -8.29 -13.26 -3.91
CA ALA A 133 -7.50 -12.03 -3.99
C ALA A 133 -6.07 -12.25 -3.46
N VAL A 134 -5.11 -11.63 -4.13
CA VAL A 134 -3.69 -11.67 -3.80
C VAL A 134 -3.24 -10.26 -3.47
N GLU A 135 -2.55 -10.13 -2.34
CA GLU A 135 -1.96 -8.87 -1.91
C GLU A 135 -0.46 -8.85 -2.21
N SER A 136 0.02 -7.71 -2.65
CA SER A 136 1.45 -7.40 -2.75
C SER A 136 1.74 -6.13 -1.98
N PHE A 137 2.86 -6.12 -1.28
CA PHE A 137 3.34 -4.97 -0.50
C PHE A 137 4.67 -4.46 -1.03
N GLY A 138 4.86 -3.14 -0.96
CA GLY A 138 6.10 -2.43 -1.26
C GLY A 138 6.50 -1.48 -0.13
N GLY A 139 7.77 -1.09 -0.12
CA GLY A 139 8.40 -0.30 0.94
C GLY A 139 9.35 -1.12 1.82
N PRO A 140 9.89 -0.55 2.91
CA PRO A 140 9.67 0.83 3.34
C PRO A 140 10.33 1.86 2.41
N TRP A 141 9.63 2.94 2.10
CA TRP A 141 10.23 4.16 1.53
C TRP A 141 10.27 5.27 2.58
N PRO A 142 11.38 5.98 2.76
CA PRO A 142 11.49 6.99 3.79
C PRO A 142 10.66 8.24 3.46
N LEU A 143 9.99 8.78 4.47
CA LEU A 143 9.32 10.08 4.42
C LEU A 143 9.65 10.88 5.68
N GLU A 144 10.12 12.12 5.51
CA GLU A 144 10.28 13.07 6.60
C GLU A 144 9.18 14.13 6.55
N VAL A 145 8.41 14.28 7.63
CA VAL A 145 7.43 15.36 7.77
C VAL A 145 8.08 16.50 8.56
N ARG A 146 8.14 17.70 7.97
CA ARG A 146 8.83 18.86 8.57
C ARG A 146 8.11 20.17 8.33
#